data_AF-A0A847H4A3-F1
#
_entry.id   AF-A0A847H4A3-F1
#
_cell.length_a   1.000
_cell.length_b   1.000
_cell.length_c   1.000
_cell.angle_alpha   90.00
_cell.angle_beta   90.00
_cell.angle_gamma   90.00
#
_symmetry.space_group_name_H-M   'P 1'
#
loop_
_entity.id
_entity.type
_entity.pdbx_description
1 polymer ?
#
loop_
_entity_poly.entity_id
_entity_poly.type
_entity_poly.pdbx_seq_one_letter_code
_entity_poly.pdbx_strand_id
1 'polypeptide(L)'
;MEQIIYLSEKELENLDNIKEFRKNASKYYQNHIQGKTIYHKDLGEIKFTKTGRKEVISQTTHNAVLFPKLLEIIETSKYIRTEIPNHNRIDGIIKFHFLENKVKIGKNIQKYEFLIAQDSFGKRFYYIKNVPDSFVRQKVPGAIEDITIITD
;
A
#
# COMPACT_ATOMS: atom_id res chain seq x y z
N MET A 1 8.01 1.24 17.69
CA MET A 1 6.65 0.70 17.82
C MET A 1 6.08 0.46 16.44
N GLU A 2 5.79 -0.78 16.11
CA GLU A 2 5.13 -1.17 14.87
C GLU A 2 3.61 -1.03 15.05
N GLN A 3 2.92 -0.42 14.10
CA GLN A 3 1.46 -0.26 14.14
C GLN A 3 0.82 -1.32 13.25
N ILE A 4 -0.18 -2.04 13.78
CA ILE A 4 -0.92 -3.08 13.07
C ILE A 4 -2.34 -2.58 12.82
N ILE A 5 -2.75 -2.55 11.55
CA ILE A 5 -4.10 -2.16 11.13
C ILE A 5 -4.89 -3.41 10.70
N TYR A 6 -6.17 -3.48 11.10
CA TYR A 6 -7.05 -4.63 10.87
C TYR A 6 -8.04 -4.38 9.72
N LEU A 7 -8.17 -5.36 8.82
CA LEU A 7 -9.17 -5.44 7.75
C LEU A 7 -10.08 -6.66 7.95
N SER A 8 -11.37 -6.55 7.63
CA SER A 8 -12.34 -7.63 7.84
C SER A 8 -12.43 -8.58 6.65
N GLU A 9 -12.71 -9.87 6.89
CA GLU A 9 -12.88 -10.91 5.84
C GLU A 9 -14.04 -10.61 4.87
N LYS A 10 -15.04 -9.85 5.31
CA LYS A 10 -16.18 -9.44 4.47
C LYS A 10 -15.78 -8.41 3.39
N GLU A 11 -14.72 -7.65 3.62
CA GLU A 11 -14.19 -6.66 2.66
C GLU A 11 -13.38 -7.33 1.52
N LEU A 12 -13.19 -8.66 1.59
CA LEU A 12 -12.37 -9.48 0.69
C LEU A 12 -13.17 -10.38 -0.27
N GLU A 13 -14.51 -10.41 -0.19
CA GLU A 13 -15.32 -11.31 -1.00
C GLU A 13 -15.23 -10.99 -2.51
N ASN A 14 -14.98 -12.05 -3.32
CA ASN A 14 -14.88 -12.11 -4.79
C ASN A 14 -13.51 -11.82 -5.44
N LEU A 15 -12.46 -12.55 -5.01
CA LEU A 15 -11.20 -12.63 -5.77
C LEU A 15 -11.31 -13.51 -7.04
N ASP A 16 -12.31 -14.37 -7.14
CA ASP A 16 -12.45 -15.35 -8.24
C ASP A 16 -12.81 -14.73 -9.60
N ASN A 17 -13.32 -13.49 -9.60
CA ASN A 17 -13.54 -12.69 -10.81
C ASN A 17 -12.70 -11.41 -10.80
N ILE A 18 -11.43 -11.52 -11.21
CA ILE A 18 -10.46 -10.42 -11.23
C ILE A 18 -11.00 -9.18 -11.97
N LYS A 19 -11.79 -9.35 -13.04
CA LYS A 19 -12.35 -8.23 -13.81
C LYS A 19 -13.38 -7.45 -13.00
N GLU A 20 -14.26 -8.16 -12.32
CA GLU A 20 -15.27 -7.58 -11.44
C GLU A 20 -14.63 -6.95 -10.21
N PHE A 21 -13.65 -7.61 -9.60
CA PHE A 21 -12.86 -7.06 -8.51
C PHE A 21 -12.18 -5.73 -8.90
N ARG A 22 -11.48 -5.68 -10.04
CA ARG A 22 -10.87 -4.43 -10.55
C ARG A 22 -11.90 -3.31 -10.73
N LYS A 23 -13.07 -3.65 -11.26
CA LYS A 23 -14.17 -2.70 -11.47
C LYS A 23 -14.67 -2.16 -10.13
N ASN A 24 -14.90 -3.04 -9.15
CA ASN A 24 -15.41 -2.68 -7.84
C ASN A 24 -14.39 -1.87 -7.04
N ALA A 25 -13.12 -2.30 -7.00
CA ALA A 25 -12.03 -1.57 -6.36
C ALA A 25 -11.82 -0.18 -6.98
N SER A 26 -11.86 -0.08 -8.31
CA SER A 26 -11.75 1.20 -9.02
C SER A 26 -12.89 2.15 -8.67
N LYS A 27 -14.14 1.64 -8.63
CA LYS A 27 -15.31 2.40 -8.18
C LYS A 27 -15.18 2.84 -6.72
N TYR A 28 -14.75 1.95 -5.84
CA TYR A 28 -14.56 2.25 -4.42
C TYR A 28 -13.57 3.41 -4.25
N TYR A 29 -12.39 3.31 -4.85
CA TYR A 29 -11.39 4.38 -4.77
C TYR A 29 -11.96 5.69 -5.33
N GLN A 30 -12.68 5.64 -6.46
CA GLN A 30 -13.30 6.84 -7.04
C GLN A 30 -14.23 7.56 -6.06
N ASN A 31 -15.07 6.79 -5.37
CA ASN A 31 -16.16 7.34 -4.56
C ASN A 31 -15.72 7.71 -3.15
N HIS A 32 -14.70 7.04 -2.60
CA HIS A 32 -14.36 7.15 -1.18
C HIS A 32 -12.95 7.68 -0.90
N ILE A 33 -12.05 7.70 -1.89
CA ILE A 33 -10.64 8.03 -1.69
C ILE A 33 -10.20 9.19 -2.60
N GLN A 34 -10.59 9.15 -3.88
CA GLN A 34 -10.18 10.15 -4.86
C GLN A 34 -10.68 11.55 -4.45
N GLY A 35 -9.79 12.53 -4.50
CA GLY A 35 -10.06 13.92 -4.12
C GLY A 35 -9.83 14.22 -2.65
N LYS A 36 -9.62 13.20 -1.80
CA LYS A 36 -9.26 13.41 -0.39
C LYS A 36 -7.79 13.79 -0.25
N THR A 37 -7.52 14.49 0.85
CA THR A 37 -6.18 14.85 1.31
C THR A 37 -6.05 14.39 2.75
N ILE A 38 -4.91 13.83 3.12
CA ILE A 38 -4.54 13.52 4.51
C ILE A 38 -3.31 14.32 4.90
N TYR A 39 -3.03 14.39 6.20
CA TYR A 39 -1.78 14.91 6.71
C TYR A 39 -0.91 13.77 7.25
N HIS A 40 0.29 13.61 6.71
CA HIS A 40 1.29 12.68 7.23
C HIS A 40 2.35 13.45 8.01
N LYS A 41 2.68 13.00 9.23
CA LYS A 41 3.60 13.70 10.15
C LYS A 41 4.92 14.14 9.50
N ASP A 42 5.52 13.31 8.65
CA ASP A 42 6.83 13.58 8.03
C ASP A 42 6.71 14.22 6.63
N LEU A 43 5.56 14.12 5.97
CA LEU A 43 5.40 14.51 4.56
C LEU A 43 4.43 15.66 4.34
N GLY A 44 3.69 16.06 5.38
CA GLY A 44 2.61 17.03 5.28
C GLY A 44 1.43 16.49 4.47
N GLU A 45 0.81 17.36 3.68
CA GLU A 45 -0.36 16.99 2.88
C GLU A 45 -0.04 15.97 1.79
N ILE A 46 -0.87 14.93 1.70
CA ILE A 46 -0.83 13.91 0.63
C ILE A 46 -2.20 13.84 -0.02
N LYS A 47 -2.26 14.12 -1.33
CA LYS A 47 -3.49 14.08 -2.13
C LYS A 47 -3.71 12.72 -2.78
N PHE A 48 -4.94 12.23 -2.75
CA PHE A 48 -5.32 10.98 -3.41
C PHE A 48 -5.97 11.28 -4.75
N THR A 49 -5.29 10.90 -5.84
CA THR A 49 -5.69 11.29 -7.21
C THR A 49 -6.13 10.10 -8.05
N LYS A 50 -6.70 10.39 -9.23
CA LYS A 50 -7.01 9.38 -10.25
C LYS A 50 -5.77 8.61 -10.71
N THR A 51 -4.60 9.23 -10.69
CA THR A 51 -3.33 8.59 -11.08
C THR A 51 -3.00 7.46 -10.10
N GLY A 52 -3.00 7.72 -8.79
CA GLY A 52 -2.73 6.67 -7.79
C GLY A 52 -3.70 5.49 -7.88
N ARG A 53 -4.98 5.76 -8.15
CA ARG A 53 -5.97 4.70 -8.45
C ARG A 53 -5.55 3.84 -9.64
N LYS A 54 -5.19 4.48 -10.76
CA LYS A 54 -4.82 3.76 -11.99
C LYS A 54 -3.62 2.86 -11.74
N GLU A 55 -2.58 3.39 -11.10
CA GLU A 55 -1.34 2.65 -10.83
C GLU A 55 -1.58 1.41 -9.97
N VAL A 56 -2.33 1.54 -8.86
CA VAL A 56 -2.62 0.38 -8.00
C VAL A 56 -3.46 -0.66 -8.74
N ILE A 57 -4.50 -0.24 -9.46
CA ILE A 57 -5.39 -1.18 -10.16
C ILE A 57 -4.67 -1.90 -11.30
N SER A 58 -3.81 -1.22 -12.06
CA SER A 58 -3.13 -1.80 -13.22
C SER A 58 -1.97 -2.71 -12.82
N GLN A 59 -1.16 -2.32 -11.84
CA GLN A 59 0.09 -3.03 -11.54
C GLN A 59 -0.04 -4.00 -10.35
N THR A 60 -0.85 -3.69 -9.33
CA THR A 60 -1.02 -4.53 -8.13
C THR A 60 -2.47 -4.63 -7.72
N THR A 61 -3.29 -5.20 -8.60
CA THR A 61 -4.74 -5.33 -8.35
C THR A 61 -5.04 -5.92 -6.97
N HIS A 62 -4.36 -6.98 -6.54
CA HIS A 62 -4.59 -7.61 -5.22
C HIS A 62 -4.36 -6.66 -4.04
N ASN A 63 -3.50 -5.64 -4.16
CA ASN A 63 -3.28 -4.63 -3.12
C ASN A 63 -4.47 -3.67 -2.94
N ALA A 64 -5.44 -3.68 -3.87
CA ALA A 64 -6.64 -2.86 -3.76
C ALA A 64 -7.56 -3.29 -2.60
N VAL A 65 -7.34 -4.47 -2.01
CA VAL A 65 -7.94 -4.85 -0.73
C VAL A 65 -7.71 -3.81 0.37
N LEU A 66 -6.61 -3.05 0.30
CA LEU A 66 -6.26 -2.06 1.31
C LEU A 66 -7.10 -0.78 1.21
N PHE A 67 -7.86 -0.58 0.13
CA PHE A 67 -8.60 0.67 -0.13
C PHE A 67 -9.51 1.13 1.01
N PRO A 68 -10.28 0.27 1.69
CA PRO A 68 -11.14 0.70 2.80
C PRO A 68 -10.40 1.40 3.94
N LYS A 69 -9.13 1.04 4.15
CA LYS A 69 -8.28 1.59 5.22
C LYS A 69 -7.09 2.38 4.69
N LEU A 70 -7.00 2.62 3.39
CA LEU A 70 -5.80 3.18 2.76
C LEU A 70 -5.41 4.54 3.35
N LEU A 71 -6.37 5.42 3.61
CA LEU A 71 -6.08 6.76 4.16
C LEU A 71 -5.39 6.66 5.53
N GLU A 72 -5.98 5.87 6.43
CA GLU A 72 -5.46 5.61 7.79
C GLU A 72 -4.10 4.90 7.75
N ILE A 73 -3.94 3.93 6.84
CA ILE A 73 -2.67 3.23 6.64
C ILE A 73 -1.57 4.19 6.21
N ILE A 74 -1.82 5.07 5.22
CA ILE A 74 -0.82 6.04 4.77
C ILE A 74 -0.53 7.05 5.87
N GLU A 75 -1.55 7.57 6.55
CA GLU A 75 -1.42 8.57 7.64
C GLU A 75 -0.50 8.09 8.77
N THR A 76 -0.57 6.80 9.10
CA THR A 76 0.17 6.18 10.19
C THR A 76 1.45 5.47 9.76
N SER A 77 1.76 5.46 8.46
CA SER A 77 2.95 4.78 7.95
C SER A 77 4.24 5.40 8.47
N LYS A 78 5.30 4.60 8.52
CA LYS A 78 6.65 5.07 8.83
C LYS A 78 7.31 5.60 7.57
N TYR A 79 7.84 6.82 7.60
CA TYR A 79 8.71 7.31 6.52
C TYR A 79 10.04 6.55 6.50
N ILE A 80 10.45 6.09 5.33
CA ILE A 80 11.65 5.26 5.16
C ILE A 80 12.75 6.03 4.41
N ARG A 81 12.46 6.45 3.18
CA ARG A 81 13.46 7.06 2.29
C ARG A 81 12.80 7.87 1.19
N THR A 82 13.65 8.51 0.41
CA THR A 82 13.25 9.14 -0.85
C THR A 82 14.17 8.72 -1.99
N GLU A 83 13.64 8.68 -3.21
CA GLU A 83 14.39 8.42 -4.44
C GLU A 83 14.07 9.49 -5.48
N ILE A 84 15.10 9.94 -6.20
CA ILE A 84 14.97 10.84 -7.33
C ILE A 84 14.86 9.97 -8.60
N PRO A 85 13.92 10.25 -9.51
CA PRO A 85 13.85 9.54 -10.79
C PRO A 85 15.20 9.58 -11.52
N ASN A 86 15.62 8.44 -12.08
CA ASN A 86 16.87 8.33 -12.84
C ASN A 86 16.79 8.94 -14.25
N HIS A 87 15.61 9.41 -14.66
CA HIS A 87 15.36 10.11 -15.91
C HIS A 87 14.31 11.21 -15.70
N ASN A 88 14.32 12.22 -16.56
CA ASN A 88 13.27 13.23 -16.58
C ASN A 88 11.93 12.60 -16.93
N ARG A 89 10.93 12.79 -16.05
CA ARG A 89 9.59 12.24 -16.26
C ARG A 89 8.65 13.27 -16.86
N ILE A 90 7.88 12.84 -17.85
CA ILE A 90 6.87 13.68 -18.53
C ILE A 90 5.72 14.08 -17.58
N ASP A 91 5.49 13.30 -16.53
CA ASP A 91 4.44 13.54 -15.53
C ASP A 91 4.84 14.57 -14.44
N GLY A 92 6.02 15.17 -14.57
CA GLY A 92 6.52 16.22 -13.67
C GLY A 92 6.92 15.73 -12.28
N ILE A 93 6.96 14.42 -12.04
CA ILE A 93 7.40 13.87 -10.75
C ILE A 93 8.90 14.09 -10.60
N ILE A 94 9.28 14.77 -9.53
CA ILE A 94 10.69 15.09 -9.19
C ILE A 94 11.26 14.17 -8.12
N LYS A 95 10.40 13.50 -7.36
CA LYS A 95 10.81 12.71 -6.19
C LYS A 95 9.74 11.70 -5.81
N PHE A 96 10.16 10.52 -5.37
CA PHE A 96 9.31 9.53 -4.71
C PHE A 96 9.68 9.44 -3.23
N HIS A 97 8.67 9.38 -2.36
CA HIS A 97 8.84 9.12 -0.94
C HIS A 97 8.27 7.75 -0.62
N PHE A 98 9.03 6.97 0.13
CA PHE A 98 8.68 5.62 0.51
C PHE A 98 8.22 5.62 1.95
N LEU A 99 6.99 5.16 2.14
CA LEU A 99 6.38 4.90 3.44
C LEU A 99 6.22 3.41 3.63
N GLU A 100 6.17 2.95 4.87
CA GLU A 100 6.00 1.54 5.19
C GLU A 100 4.98 1.34 6.30
N ASN A 101 4.18 0.28 6.19
CA ASN A 101 3.28 -0.14 7.26
C ASN A 101 3.10 -1.66 7.28
N LYS A 102 2.78 -2.22 8.45
CA LYS A 102 2.39 -3.63 8.61
C LYS A 102 0.87 -3.70 8.72
N VAL A 103 0.25 -4.49 7.84
CA VAL A 103 -1.20 -4.64 7.79
C VAL A 103 -1.56 -6.09 8.09
N LYS A 104 -2.54 -6.28 8.98
CA LYS A 104 -3.08 -7.59 9.30
C LYS A 104 -4.36 -7.84 8.50
N ILE A 105 -4.35 -8.89 7.70
CA ILE A 105 -5.46 -9.34 6.87
C ILE A 105 -5.82 -10.76 7.32
N GLY A 106 -6.94 -10.91 8.03
CA GLY A 106 -7.29 -12.16 8.71
C GLY A 106 -6.20 -12.56 9.71
N LYS A 107 -5.57 -13.72 9.50
CA LYS A 107 -4.46 -14.22 10.33
C LYS A 107 -3.08 -13.80 9.82
N ASN A 108 -2.98 -13.21 8.64
CA ASN A 108 -1.71 -12.89 8.00
C ASN A 108 -1.31 -11.45 8.30
N ILE A 109 -0.07 -11.24 8.74
CA ILE A 109 0.53 -9.91 8.83
C ILE A 109 1.44 -9.76 7.62
N GLN A 110 1.24 -8.68 6.86
CA GLN A 110 2.01 -8.40 5.66
C GLN A 110 2.57 -6.99 5.74
N LYS A 111 3.84 -6.83 5.34
CA LYS A 111 4.48 -5.54 5.19
C LYS A 111 4.20 -4.96 3.80
N TYR A 112 3.83 -3.69 3.77
CA TYR A 112 3.55 -2.94 2.56
C TYR A 112 4.43 -1.69 2.51
N GLU A 113 4.91 -1.38 1.31
CA GLU A 113 5.58 -0.14 0.99
C GLU A 113 4.66 0.72 0.11
N PHE A 114 4.53 1.99 0.45
CA PHE A 114 3.69 2.95 -0.26
C PHE A 114 4.55 4.04 -0.87
N LEU A 115 4.30 4.31 -2.15
CA LEU A 115 5.00 5.36 -2.88
C LEU A 115 4.13 6.60 -2.93
N ILE A 116 4.70 7.71 -2.46
CA ILE A 116 4.13 9.04 -2.56
C ILE A 116 4.96 9.81 -3.59
N ALA A 117 4.34 10.16 -4.72
CA ALA A 117 4.98 10.97 -5.74
C ALA A 117 4.93 12.45 -5.35
N GLN A 118 6.03 13.17 -5.56
CA GLN A 118 6.11 14.62 -5.41
C GLN A 118 6.40 15.27 -6.76
N ASP A 119 5.61 16.29 -7.09
CA ASP A 119 5.84 17.22 -8.20
C ASP A 119 5.96 18.66 -7.65
N SER A 120 5.98 19.66 -8.53
CA SER A 120 6.04 21.07 -8.14
C SER A 120 4.79 21.58 -7.41
N PHE A 121 3.67 20.86 -7.48
CA PHE A 121 2.39 21.24 -6.89
C PHE A 121 2.10 20.53 -5.56
N GLY A 122 2.92 19.54 -5.17
CA GLY A 122 2.84 18.89 -3.87
C GLY A 122 3.05 17.38 -3.94
N LYS A 123 2.50 16.68 -2.95
CA LYS A 123 2.65 15.23 -2.80
C LYS A 123 1.32 14.53 -3.04
N ARG A 124 1.38 13.39 -3.73
CA ARG A 124 0.22 12.57 -4.05
C ARG A 124 0.53 11.10 -3.86
N PHE A 125 -0.47 10.37 -3.36
CA PHE A 125 -0.40 8.92 -3.33
C PHE A 125 -0.25 8.37 -4.76
N TYR A 126 0.72 7.48 -4.96
CA TYR A 126 1.07 6.94 -6.26
C TYR A 126 0.85 5.43 -6.35
N TYR A 127 1.40 4.65 -5.43
CA TYR A 127 1.42 3.20 -5.60
C TYR A 127 1.55 2.40 -4.29
N ILE A 128 1.18 1.12 -4.33
CA ILE A 128 1.33 0.15 -3.23
C ILE A 128 2.16 -1.02 -3.73
N LYS A 129 3.21 -1.35 -3.00
CA LYS A 129 4.02 -2.53 -3.22
C LYS A 129 3.88 -3.47 -2.03
N ASN A 130 3.55 -4.73 -2.30
CA ASN A 130 3.72 -5.77 -1.30
C ASN A 130 5.23 -6.00 -1.17
N VAL A 131 5.75 -5.89 0.06
CA VAL A 131 7.12 -6.27 0.35
C VAL A 131 7.06 -7.73 0.80
N PRO A 132 7.34 -8.70 -0.09
CA PRO A 132 7.41 -10.09 0.34
C PRO A 132 8.44 -10.16 1.46
N ASP A 133 8.14 -10.92 2.52
CA ASP A 133 9.13 -11.19 3.55
C ASP A 133 10.35 -11.77 2.85
N SER A 134 11.42 -10.98 2.75
CA SER A 134 12.70 -11.49 2.30
C SER A 134 13.14 -12.45 3.41
N PHE A 135 13.01 -13.75 3.11
CA PHE A 135 13.20 -14.96 3.94
C PHE A 135 11.94 -15.66 4.42
N VAL A 136 11.23 -16.37 3.52
CA VAL A 136 10.92 -17.80 3.73
C VAL A 136 10.86 -18.53 2.37
N ARG A 137 11.97 -19.14 1.93
CA ARG A 137 11.89 -20.38 1.13
C ARG A 137 11.66 -21.52 2.13
N GLN A 138 10.42 -21.78 2.54
CA GLN A 138 10.12 -23.05 3.19
C GLN A 138 10.01 -24.09 2.07
N LYS A 139 11.11 -24.81 1.89
CA LYS A 139 11.07 -26.21 1.49
C LYS A 139 10.03 -26.87 2.40
N VAL A 140 8.89 -27.29 1.85
CA VAL A 140 8.05 -28.27 2.53
C VAL A 140 8.70 -29.62 2.30
N PRO A 141 9.33 -30.19 3.33
CA PRO A 141 9.09 -31.60 3.57
C PRO A 141 8.96 -31.85 5.06
N GLY A 142 7.77 -32.27 5.49
CA GLY A 142 7.55 -33.07 6.69
C GLY A 142 7.91 -32.44 8.05
N ALA A 143 6.89 -32.34 8.90
CA ALA A 143 6.97 -32.41 10.36
C ALA A 143 7.57 -31.23 11.18
N ILE A 144 6.67 -30.63 11.98
CA ILE A 144 6.76 -30.36 13.44
C ILE A 144 7.64 -29.16 13.95
N GLU A 145 6.92 -28.30 14.69
CA GLU A 145 7.25 -27.47 15.88
C GLU A 145 8.05 -26.14 15.81
N ASP A 146 7.43 -25.16 16.50
CA ASP A 146 7.91 -24.00 17.26
C ASP A 146 9.06 -23.14 16.72
N ILE A 147 8.75 -21.90 16.31
CA ILE A 147 9.76 -20.84 16.26
C ILE A 147 9.18 -19.48 16.74
N THR A 148 9.66 -19.07 17.91
CA THR A 148 9.62 -17.71 18.49
C THR A 148 10.51 -16.76 17.69
N ILE A 149 10.17 -15.46 17.55
CA ILE A 149 11.15 -14.44 17.13
C ILE A 149 11.15 -13.19 18.00
N ILE A 150 12.40 -12.79 18.25
CA ILE A 150 13.03 -11.80 19.11
C ILE A 150 12.71 -10.35 18.72
N THR A 151 12.65 -9.48 19.73
CA THR A 151 12.60 -8.02 19.63
C THR A 151 13.94 -7.40 19.99
N ASP A 152 14.36 -6.40 19.22
CA ASP A 152 15.10 -5.23 19.73
C ASP A 152 14.18 -4.01 19.67
#